data_AF-A0A386ZPC7-F1
#
_entry.id   AF-A0A386ZPC7-F1
#
_cell.length_a   1.000
_cell.length_b   1.000
_cell.length_c   1.000
_cell.angle_alpha   90.00
_cell.angle_beta   90.00
_cell.angle_gamma   90.00
#
_symmetry.space_group_name_H-M   'P 1'
#
loop_
_entity.id
_entity.type
_entity.pdbx_description
1 polymer ?
#
loop_
_entity_poly.entity_id
_entity_poly.type
_entity_poly.pdbx_seq_one_letter_code
_entity_poly.pdbx_strand_id
1 'polypeptide(L)'
;MVQTVHPALPAFWYGVQEFANPFLTLGYSAVIVWLTRYRWAGPVALLAPAGRMTASNYIGQSVIMMLLYTGYGLALADCIPPAGVVLLAVLTYLAQLRISAWWLRRHHYGPIEWVLRAATYGSLTRAAWVRR
;
A
#
# COMPACT_ATOMS: atom_id res chain seq x y z
N MET A 1 -9.27 -29.07 -2.34
CA MET A 1 -10.59 -29.17 -2.98
C MET A 1 -11.10 -27.78 -3.38
N VAL A 2 -10.40 -27.09 -4.30
CA VAL A 2 -10.91 -25.90 -5.01
C VAL A 2 -10.28 -25.92 -6.40
N GLN A 3 -10.95 -26.60 -7.34
CA GLN A 3 -10.75 -26.46 -8.78
C GLN A 3 -12.08 -26.85 -9.42
N THR A 4 -13.10 -26.02 -9.29
CA THR A 4 -14.33 -26.19 -10.05
C THR A 4 -14.97 -24.83 -10.33
N VAL A 5 -15.27 -24.61 -11.61
CA VAL A 5 -16.12 -23.56 -12.21
C VAL A 5 -15.44 -22.24 -12.59
N HIS A 6 -14.45 -22.30 -13.49
CA HIS A 6 -14.47 -21.38 -14.63
C HIS A 6 -14.60 -22.23 -15.90
N PRO A 7 -15.57 -21.98 -16.80
CA PRO A 7 -15.46 -22.50 -18.16
C PRO A 7 -14.11 -22.03 -18.67
N ALA A 8 -13.26 -22.94 -19.15
CA ALA A 8 -11.99 -22.57 -19.76
C ALA A 8 -12.31 -21.57 -20.86
N LEU A 9 -12.09 -20.27 -20.58
CA LEU A 9 -12.39 -19.22 -21.54
C LEU A 9 -11.61 -19.58 -22.81
N PRO A 10 -12.26 -19.56 -23.99
CA PRO A 10 -11.55 -19.88 -25.22
C PRO A 10 -10.29 -19.03 -25.34
N ALA A 11 -9.19 -19.64 -25.80
CA ALA A 11 -7.84 -19.09 -25.70
C ALA A 11 -7.70 -17.64 -26.21
N PHE A 12 -8.55 -17.23 -27.16
CA PHE A 12 -8.59 -15.87 -27.68
C PHE A 12 -8.93 -14.81 -26.61
N TRP A 13 -9.70 -15.13 -25.56
CA TRP A 13 -10.04 -14.18 -24.50
C TRP A 13 -8.81 -13.76 -23.68
N TYR A 14 -7.87 -14.68 -23.45
CA TYR A 14 -6.60 -14.34 -22.83
C TYR A 14 -5.81 -13.36 -23.71
N GLY A 15 -5.78 -13.58 -25.03
CA GLY A 15 -5.14 -12.67 -25.97
C GLY A 15 -5.79 -11.27 -25.98
N VAL A 16 -7.12 -11.20 -25.94
CA VAL A 16 -7.88 -9.93 -25.84
C VAL A 16 -7.58 -9.23 -24.51
N GLN A 17 -7.52 -9.96 -23.39
CA GLN A 17 -7.20 -9.41 -22.08
C GLN A 17 -5.78 -8.85 -22.05
N GLU A 18 -4.78 -9.59 -22.54
CA GLU A 18 -3.40 -9.12 -22.58
C GLU A 18 -3.23 -7.90 -23.49
N PHE A 19 -4.00 -7.83 -24.57
CA PHE A 19 -4.01 -6.64 -25.41
C PHE A 19 -4.70 -5.44 -24.73
N ALA A 20 -5.76 -5.67 -23.96
CA ALA A 20 -6.48 -4.62 -23.22
C ALA A 20 -5.73 -4.10 -21.98
N ASN A 21 -4.94 -4.94 -21.33
CA ASN A 21 -4.21 -4.64 -20.09
C ASN A 21 -3.34 -3.37 -20.18
N PRO A 22 -2.52 -3.14 -21.23
CA PRO A 22 -1.77 -1.91 -21.40
C PRO A 22 -2.66 -0.66 -21.45
N PHE A 23 -3.77 -0.71 -22.19
CA PHE A 23 -4.68 0.43 -22.32
C PHE A 23 -5.36 0.75 -20.98
N LEU A 24 -5.76 -0.27 -20.22
CA LEU A 24 -6.29 -0.09 -18.87
C LEU A 24 -5.24 0.52 -17.94
N THR A 25 -4.00 0.01 -17.99
CA THR A 25 -2.88 0.54 -17.17
C THR A 25 -2.61 2.01 -17.48
N LEU A 26 -2.57 2.35 -18.77
CA LEU A 26 -2.39 3.74 -19.23
C LEU A 26 -3.58 4.61 -18.81
N GLY A 27 -4.80 4.09 -18.93
CA GLY A 27 -6.03 4.77 -18.50
C GLY A 27 -6.01 5.09 -17.01
N TYR A 28 -5.72 4.10 -16.16
CA TYR A 28 -5.58 4.31 -14.71
C TYR A 28 -4.47 5.31 -14.39
N SER A 29 -3.31 5.20 -15.04
CA SER A 29 -2.20 6.13 -14.84
C SER A 29 -2.57 7.56 -15.22
N ALA A 30 -3.26 7.75 -16.35
CA ALA A 30 -3.74 9.06 -16.80
C ALA A 30 -4.75 9.67 -15.82
N VAL A 31 -5.68 8.86 -15.30
CA VAL A 31 -6.64 9.30 -14.28
C VAL A 31 -5.94 9.71 -12.99
N ILE A 32 -4.95 8.94 -12.51
CA ILE A 32 -4.17 9.29 -11.32
C ILE A 32 -3.41 10.61 -11.53
N VAL A 33 -2.76 10.80 -12.68
CA VAL A 33 -2.08 12.05 -13.01
C VAL A 33 -3.08 13.21 -13.09
N TRP A 34 -4.25 13.00 -13.70
CA TRP A 34 -5.30 14.02 -13.79
C TRP A 34 -5.82 14.44 -12.40
N LEU A 35 -6.12 13.47 -11.53
CA LEU A 35 -6.56 13.72 -10.15
C LEU A 35 -5.53 14.48 -9.32
N THR A 36 -4.24 14.18 -9.51
CA THR A 36 -3.15 14.87 -8.79
C THR A 36 -2.88 16.29 -9.29
N ARG A 37 -3.34 16.66 -10.49
CA ARG A 37 -3.10 17.99 -11.10
C ARG A 37 -4.25 18.99 -10.90
N TYR A 38 -5.47 18.52 -10.65
CA TYR A 38 -6.69 19.36 -10.61
C TYR A 38 -7.28 19.44 -9.19
N ARG A 39 -8.61 19.65 -9.08
CA ARG A 39 -9.39 19.88 -7.85
C ARG A 39 -9.10 18.92 -6.68
N TRP A 40 -8.56 17.73 -6.96
CA TRP A 40 -8.29 16.67 -5.99
C TRP A 40 -6.84 16.62 -5.50
N ALA A 41 -5.97 17.56 -5.93
CA ALA A 41 -4.57 17.60 -5.53
C ALA A 41 -4.39 17.67 -4.00
N GLY A 42 -5.25 18.43 -3.29
CA GLY A 42 -5.20 18.54 -1.83
C GLY A 42 -5.46 17.22 -1.10
N PRO A 43 -6.62 16.57 -1.29
CA PRO A 43 -6.91 15.26 -0.69
C PRO A 43 -5.89 14.18 -1.09
N VAL A 44 -5.47 14.14 -2.35
CA VAL A 44 -4.49 13.13 -2.82
C VAL A 44 -3.11 13.36 -2.18
N ALA A 45 -2.74 14.61 -1.89
CA ALA A 45 -1.52 14.92 -1.15
C ALA A 45 -1.51 14.37 0.28
N LEU A 46 -2.68 14.11 0.90
CA LEU A 46 -2.74 13.45 2.21
C LEU A 46 -2.27 12.00 2.16
N LEU A 47 -2.34 11.35 0.99
CA LEU A 47 -1.87 9.99 0.76
C LEU A 47 -0.38 9.93 0.38
N ALA A 48 0.21 11.07 0.00
CA ALA A 48 1.61 11.14 -0.42
C ALA A 48 2.60 10.63 0.65
N PRO A 49 2.41 10.88 1.97
CA PRO A 49 3.26 10.29 2.99
C PRO A 49 3.24 8.76 3.01
N ALA A 50 2.07 8.15 2.81
CA ALA A 50 1.98 6.69 2.78
C ALA A 50 2.68 6.10 1.54
N GLY A 51 2.56 6.75 0.38
CA GLY A 51 3.24 6.34 -0.85
C GLY A 51 4.76 6.56 -0.85
N ARG A 52 5.26 7.49 -0.04
CA ARG A 52 6.71 7.68 0.17
C ARG A 52 7.33 6.65 1.10
N MET A 53 6.51 5.94 1.87
CA MET A 53 6.88 4.89 2.81
C MET A 53 6.24 3.54 2.44
N THR A 54 6.10 3.24 1.14
CA THR A 54 5.38 2.03 0.68
C THR A 54 5.95 0.72 1.25
N ALA A 55 7.26 0.55 1.28
CA ALA A 55 7.88 -0.67 1.79
C ALA A 55 7.75 -0.75 3.33
N SER A 56 7.95 0.37 4.03
CA SER A 56 7.73 0.46 5.47
C SER A 56 6.29 0.19 5.84
N ASN A 57 5.35 0.74 5.07
CA ASN A 57 3.93 0.55 5.29
C ASN A 57 3.47 -0.86 4.96
N TYR A 58 4.04 -1.49 3.93
CA TYR A 58 3.75 -2.88 3.62
C TYR A 58 4.13 -3.80 4.78
N ILE A 59 5.34 -3.65 5.33
CA ILE A 59 5.79 -4.45 6.48
C ILE A 59 4.98 -4.11 7.74
N GLY A 60 4.77 -2.83 8.03
CA GLY A 60 3.97 -2.39 9.17
C GLY A 60 2.54 -2.93 9.10
N GLN A 61 1.90 -2.88 7.93
CA GLN A 61 0.57 -3.42 7.71
C GLN A 61 0.55 -4.94 7.90
N SER A 62 1.55 -5.66 7.40
CA SER A 62 1.67 -7.11 7.59
C SER A 62 1.76 -7.49 9.07
N VAL A 63 2.57 -6.76 9.84
CA VAL A 63 2.69 -6.96 11.30
C VAL A 63 1.38 -6.63 12.02
N ILE A 64 0.73 -5.52 11.67
CA ILE A 64 -0.57 -5.13 12.25
C ILE A 64 -1.63 -6.18 11.94
N MET A 65 -1.70 -6.66 10.70
CA MET A 65 -2.63 -7.72 10.30
C MET A 65 -2.39 -9.00 11.10
N MET A 66 -1.12 -9.43 11.21
CA MET A 66 -0.74 -10.59 12.01
C MET A 66 -1.18 -10.44 13.47
N LEU A 67 -0.94 -9.28 14.10
CA LEU A 67 -1.23 -9.09 15.53
C LEU A 67 -2.71 -8.83 15.82
N LEU A 68 -3.43 -8.11 14.96
CA LEU A 68 -4.81 -7.70 15.25
C LEU A 68 -5.85 -8.63 14.63
N TYR A 69 -5.61 -9.14 13.42
CA TYR A 69 -6.65 -9.82 12.62
C TYR A 69 -6.48 -11.33 12.59
N THR A 70 -5.27 -11.84 12.80
CA THR A 70 -5.04 -13.28 12.79
C THR A 70 -5.00 -13.87 14.21
N GLY A 71 -5.17 -15.20 14.29
CA GLY A 71 -5.05 -15.97 15.53
C GLY A 71 -3.66 -15.95 16.18
N TYR A 72 -2.63 -15.39 15.52
CA TYR A 72 -1.31 -15.23 16.13
C TYR A 72 -1.26 -14.14 17.21
N GLY A 73 -2.20 -13.19 17.20
CA GLY A 73 -2.28 -12.14 18.19
C GLY A 73 -3.63 -12.11 18.90
N LEU A 74 -4.38 -11.03 18.71
CA LEU A 74 -5.64 -10.79 19.41
C LEU A 74 -6.87 -11.42 18.73
N ALA A 75 -6.73 -11.94 17.50
CA ALA A 75 -7.82 -12.59 16.74
C ALA A 75 -9.11 -11.75 16.61
N LEU A 76 -9.02 -10.41 16.60
CA LEU A 76 -10.21 -9.54 16.64
C LEU A 76 -11.15 -9.79 15.47
N ALA A 77 -10.62 -10.21 14.32
CA ALA A 77 -11.43 -10.48 13.12
C ALA A 77 -12.46 -11.60 13.34
N ASP A 78 -12.16 -12.57 14.21
CA ASP A 78 -13.05 -13.70 14.52
C ASP A 78 -14.05 -13.37 15.64
N CYS A 79 -13.81 -12.29 16.40
CA CYS A 79 -14.62 -11.91 17.56
C CYS A 79 -15.68 -10.84 17.27
N ILE A 80 -15.61 -10.16 16.12
CA ILE A 80 -16.50 -9.03 15.78
C ILE A 80 -17.24 -9.29 14.46
N PRO A 81 -18.44 -8.71 14.27
CA PRO A 81 -19.16 -8.85 13.01
C PRO A 81 -18.36 -8.28 11.82
N PRO A 82 -18.62 -8.72 10.57
CA PRO A 82 -17.88 -8.29 9.39
C PRO A 82 -17.78 -6.77 9.22
N ALA A 83 -18.85 -6.03 9.55
CA ALA A 83 -18.84 -4.56 9.54
C ALA A 83 -17.84 -3.97 10.54
N GLY A 84 -17.67 -4.61 11.71
CA GLY A 84 -16.65 -4.25 12.69
C GLY A 84 -15.24 -4.48 12.19
N VAL A 85 -15.00 -5.57 11.44
CA VAL A 85 -13.70 -5.85 10.80
C VAL A 85 -13.37 -4.78 9.76
N VAL A 86 -14.33 -4.36 8.94
CA VAL A 86 -14.15 -3.27 7.98
C VAL A 86 -13.83 -1.95 8.68
N LEU A 87 -14.53 -1.63 9.77
CA LEU A 87 -14.25 -0.44 10.56
C LEU A 87 -12.84 -0.48 11.15
N LEU A 88 -12.44 -1.62 11.71
CA LEU A 88 -11.10 -1.84 12.24
C LEU A 88 -10.04 -1.64 11.14
N ALA A 89 -10.29 -2.16 9.93
CA ALA A 89 -9.40 -2.01 8.78
C ALA A 89 -9.21 -0.54 8.41
N VAL A 90 -10.30 0.22 8.34
CA VAL A 90 -10.25 1.66 8.09
C VAL A 90 -9.47 2.39 9.19
N LEU A 91 -9.73 2.09 10.46
CA LEU A 91 -9.05 2.73 11.59
C LEU A 91 -7.54 2.43 11.59
N THR A 92 -7.16 1.18 11.37
CA THR A 92 -5.74 0.77 11.30
C THR A 92 -5.03 1.44 10.13
N TYR A 93 -5.66 1.54 8.96
CA TYR A 93 -5.10 2.25 7.81
C TYR A 93 -4.96 3.76 8.06
N LEU A 94 -5.96 4.41 8.66
CA LEU A 94 -5.89 5.84 9.00
C LEU A 94 -4.82 6.14 10.06
N ALA A 95 -4.67 5.26 11.06
CA ALA A 95 -3.60 5.35 12.04
C ALA A 95 -2.24 5.24 11.35
N GLN A 96 -2.09 4.27 10.43
CA GLN A 96 -0.87 4.09 9.65
C GLN A 96 -0.54 5.32 8.80
N LEU A 97 -1.54 5.90 8.12
CA LEU A 97 -1.38 7.12 7.32
C LEU A 97 -0.87 8.30 8.17
N ARG A 98 -1.44 8.48 9.37
CA ARG A 98 -1.02 9.51 10.33
C ARG A 98 0.39 9.28 10.84
N ILE A 99 0.76 8.03 11.13
CA ILE A 99 2.11 7.66 11.56
C ILE A 99 3.11 7.93 10.43
N SER A 100 2.82 7.55 9.18
CA SER A 100 3.69 7.84 8.03
C SER A 100 3.88 9.36 7.83
N ALA A 101 2.80 10.13 7.94
CA ALA A 101 2.85 11.60 7.84
C ALA A 101 3.65 12.22 8.98
N TRP A 102 3.49 11.74 10.21
CA TRP A 102 4.28 12.17 11.37
C TRP A 102 5.76 11.80 11.21
N TRP A 103 6.06 10.60 10.73
CA TRP A 103 7.42 10.12 10.50
C TRP A 103 8.16 10.98 9.46
N LEU A 104 7.52 11.23 8.32
CA LEU A 104 8.12 12.01 7.23
C LEU A 104 8.28 13.51 7.54
N ARG A 105 7.65 14.02 8.61
CA ARG A 105 7.97 15.35 9.14
C ARG A 105 9.36 15.40 9.77
N ARG A 106 9.86 14.28 10.28
CA ARG A 106 11.16 14.17 11.00
C ARG A 106 12.25 13.51 10.16
N HIS A 107 11.87 12.59 9.27
CA HIS A 107 12.78 11.77 8.47
C HIS A 107 12.51 11.92 6.96
N HIS A 108 13.55 11.83 6.12
CA HIS A 108 13.38 11.92 4.66
C HIS A 108 12.81 10.65 4.02
N TYR A 109 13.03 9.51 4.66
CA TYR A 109 12.69 8.18 4.17
C TYR A 109 12.04 7.35 5.29
N GLY A 110 11.27 6.34 4.90
CA GLY A 110 10.86 5.32 5.86
C GLY A 110 12.04 4.43 6.26
N PRO A 111 11.96 3.78 7.43
CA PRO A 111 13.05 2.96 7.96
C PRO A 111 13.47 1.86 6.99
N ILE A 112 12.51 1.17 6.37
CA ILE A 112 12.79 0.06 5.46
C ILE A 112 13.30 0.57 4.11
N GLU A 113 12.77 1.67 3.59
CA GLU A 113 13.27 2.30 2.37
C GLU A 113 14.72 2.74 2.51
N TRP A 114 15.10 3.24 3.69
CA TRP A 114 16.48 3.59 3.99
C TRP A 114 17.39 2.35 3.98
N VAL A 115 16.98 1.27 4.66
CA VAL A 115 17.73 0.00 4.65
C VAL A 115 17.87 -0.54 3.23
N LEU A 116 16.79 -0.51 2.44
CA LEU A 116 16.80 -0.96 1.05
C LEU A 116 17.78 -0.13 0.20
N ARG A 117 17.77 1.20 0.31
CA ARG A 117 18.73 2.05 -0.41
C ARG A 117 20.17 1.76 0.02
N ALA A 118 20.42 1.60 1.32
CA ALA A 118 21.75 1.26 1.82
C ALA A 118 22.24 -0.09 1.25
N ALA A 119 21.35 -1.09 1.17
CA ALA A 119 21.66 -2.39 0.58
C ALA A 119 21.88 -2.32 -0.93
N THR A 120 21.03 -1.61 -1.68
CA THR A 120 21.11 -1.54 -3.16
C THR A 120 22.33 -0.75 -3.63
N TYR A 121 22.65 0.37 -2.99
CA TYR A 121 23.72 1.24 -3.45
C TYR A 121 25.09 0.89 -2.88
N GLY A 122 25.19 -0.11 -1.98
CA GLY A 122 26.45 -0.53 -1.34
C GLY A 122 27.17 0.56 -0.55
N SER A 123 26.59 1.76 -0.49
CA SER A 123 27.05 2.90 0.26
C SER A 123 26.07 3.08 1.40
N LEU A 124 26.55 2.90 2.62
CA LEU A 124 25.97 3.51 3.81
C LEU A 124 26.12 5.03 3.65
N THR A 125 25.43 5.61 2.67
CA THR A 125 25.43 7.04 2.46
C THR A 125 24.83 7.64 3.71
N ARG A 126 25.72 8.23 4.50
CA ARG A 126 25.53 8.99 5.73
C ARG A 126 24.67 10.25 5.51
N ALA A 127 23.80 10.25 4.50
CA ALA A 127 23.08 11.41 4.01
C ALA A 127 21.69 11.45 4.64
N ALA A 128 21.60 12.18 5.75
CA ALA A 128 20.39 12.79 6.29
C ALA A 128 19.29 11.84 6.84
N TRP A 129 19.63 11.01 7.83
CA TRP A 129 18.62 10.29 8.64
C TRP A 129 17.71 11.25 9.44
N VAL A 130 18.18 12.48 9.71
CA VAL A 130 17.48 13.50 10.49
C VAL A 130 17.46 14.79 9.68
N ARG A 131 16.26 15.38 9.45
CA ARG A 131 16.16 16.78 9.04
C ARG A 131 16.72 17.64 10.18
N ARG A 132 17.81 18.38 9.95
CA ARG A 132 18.15 19.51 10.83
C ARG A 132 17.04 20.55 10.77
#